data_AF-A0AB74VLU1-F1
#
_entry.id   AF-A0AB74VLU1-F1
#
_cell.length_a   1.000
_cell.length_b   1.000
_cell.length_c   1.000
_cell.angle_alpha   90.00
_cell.angle_beta   90.00
_cell.angle_gamma   90.00
#
_symmetry.space_group_name_H-M   'P 1'
#
loop_
_entity.id
_entity.type
_entity.pdbx_description
1 polymer ?
#
loop_
_entity_poly.entity_id
_entity_poly.type
_entity_poly.pdbx_seq_one_letter_code
_entity_poly.pdbx_strand_id
1 'polypeptide(L)' 'MKSSGIVRKLDPLGRIVIPKEIRKVLEIYEGDSMEIIKVDNGVVVKKYIKGCIFCGSDKDVVEFNGAVVCDGCRKALGHD' A
#
# COMPACT_ATOMS: atom_id res chain seq x y z
N MET A 1 -9.90 -9.00 -18.77
CA MET A 1 -10.32 -9.40 -17.42
C MET A 1 -11.67 -8.75 -17.13
N LYS A 2 -12.75 -9.50 -16.96
CA LYS A 2 -14.04 -8.94 -16.53
C LYS A 2 -13.97 -8.72 -15.03
N SER A 3 -13.43 -7.59 -14.59
CA SER A 3 -13.47 -7.17 -13.18
C SER A 3 -14.88 -6.67 -12.88
N SER A 4 -15.81 -7.56 -12.57
CA SER A 4 -17.09 -7.16 -11.98
C SER A 4 -16.78 -6.59 -10.58
N GLY A 5 -16.64 -5.27 -10.49
CA GLY A 5 -16.41 -4.58 -9.21
C GLY A 5 -17.56 -4.85 -8.24
N ILE A 6 -17.26 -4.85 -6.94
CA ILE A 6 -18.27 -4.94 -5.88
C ILE A 6 -18.76 -3.52 -5.57
N VAL A 7 -20.07 -3.30 -5.68
CA VAL A 7 -20.68 -2.02 -5.28
C VAL A 7 -20.98 -2.04 -3.78
N ARG A 8 -20.52 -1.02 -3.05
CA ARG A 8 -20.87 -0.79 -1.65
C ARG A 8 -21.35 0.62 -1.42
N LYS A 9 -22.34 0.74 -0.54
CA LYS A 9 -22.81 2.03 -0.02
C LYS A 9 -21.82 2.54 1.02
N LEU A 10 -21.72 3.85 1.11
CA LEU A 10 -21.04 4.51 2.22
C LEU A 10 -21.81 4.26 3.51
N ASP A 11 -21.08 4.19 4.61
CA ASP A 11 -21.69 4.26 5.94
C ASP A 11 -22.13 5.70 6.27
N PRO A 12 -22.85 5.94 7.38
CA PRO A 12 -23.31 7.27 7.77
C PRO A 12 -22.20 8.31 8.00
N LEU A 13 -20.95 7.87 8.17
CA LEU A 13 -19.79 8.74 8.35
C LEU A 13 -19.03 8.99 7.04
N GLY A 14 -19.53 8.47 5.91
CA GLY A 14 -18.89 8.63 4.61
C GLY A 14 -17.71 7.68 4.38
N ARG A 15 -17.59 6.59 5.13
CA ARG A 15 -16.52 5.59 4.97
C ARG A 15 -16.98 4.47 4.05
N ILE A 16 -16.01 3.82 3.39
CA ILE A 16 -16.22 2.58 2.65
C ILE A 16 -15.52 1.42 3.34
N VAL A 17 -16.15 0.24 3.34
CA VAL A 17 -15.60 -0.98 3.94
C VAL A 17 -14.98 -1.84 2.85
N ILE A 18 -13.71 -2.23 3.03
CA ILE A 18 -13.05 -3.24 2.19
C ILE A 18 -13.47 -4.64 2.68
N PRO A 19 -14.12 -5.46 1.84
CA PRO A 19 -14.52 -6.83 2.19
C PRO A 19 -13.36 -7.67 2.71
N LYS A 20 -13.67 -8.63 3.60
CA LYS A 20 -12.68 -9.46 4.29
C LYS A 20 -11.81 -10.26 3.30
N GLU A 21 -12.41 -10.70 2.20
CA GLU A 21 -11.77 -11.48 1.16
C GLU A 21 -10.68 -10.66 0.45
N ILE A 22 -11.00 -9.41 0.09
CA ILE A 22 -10.05 -8.49 -0.55
C ILE A 22 -8.93 -8.12 0.43
N ARG A 23 -9.27 -7.86 1.70
CA ARG A 23 -8.27 -7.60 2.74
C ARG A 23 -7.31 -8.77 2.91
N LYS A 24 -7.79 -10.01 2.90
CA LYS A 24 -6.93 -11.20 3.02
C LYS A 24 -5.98 -11.35 1.83
N VAL A 25 -6.44 -11.09 0.61
CA VAL A 25 -5.61 -11.19 -0.61
C VAL A 25 -4.57 -10.07 -0.67
N LEU A 26 -4.92 -8.86 -0.21
CA LEU A 26 -4.01 -7.71 -0.16
C LEU A 26 -3.23 -7.60 1.16
N GLU A 27 -3.38 -8.60 2.03
CA GLU A 27 -2.80 -8.68 3.37
C GLU A 27 -3.07 -7.45 4.25
N ILE A 28 -4.19 -6.76 4.08
CA ILE A 28 -4.55 -5.57 4.85
C ILE A 28 -5.10 -5.97 6.21
N TYR A 29 -4.39 -5.62 7.28
CA TYR A 29 -4.75 -5.92 8.66
C TYR A 29 -5.26 -4.68 9.42
N GLU A 30 -5.86 -4.92 10.58
CA GLU A 30 -6.28 -3.85 11.48
C GLU A 30 -5.07 -3.05 11.96
N GLY A 31 -5.14 -1.73 11.88
CA GLY A 31 -4.03 -0.82 12.23
C GLY A 31 -3.06 -0.52 11.07
N ASP A 32 -3.17 -1.20 9.93
CA ASP A 32 -2.35 -0.89 8.76
C ASP A 32 -2.60 0.54 8.28
N SER A 33 -1.51 1.25 7.99
CA SER A 33 -1.60 2.55 7.33
C SER A 33 -1.91 2.36 5.84
N MET A 34 -2.87 3.14 5.34
CA MET A 34 -3.29 3.09 3.94
C MET A 34 -3.11 4.46 3.29
N GLU A 35 -2.61 4.47 2.06
CA GLU A 35 -2.49 5.66 1.23
C GLU A 35 -3.68 5.72 0.27
N ILE A 36 -4.31 6.90 0.20
CA ILE A 36 -5.44 7.17 -0.70
C ILE A 36 -4.98 8.22 -1.71
N ILE A 37 -4.95 7.84 -2.99
CA ILE A 37 -4.48 8.68 -4.09
C ILE A 37 -5.66 8.98 -5.00
N LYS A 38 -5.89 10.26 -5.31
CA LYS A 38 -6.89 10.68 -6.29
C LYS A 38 -6.39 10.41 -7.71
N VAL A 39 -7.20 9.75 -8.53
CA VAL A 39 -6.90 9.49 -9.96
C VAL A 39 -8.16 9.73 -10.78
N ASP A 40 -8.11 10.71 -11.70
CA ASP A 40 -9.24 11.15 -12.52
C ASP A 40 -10.53 11.38 -11.70
N ASN A 41 -11.56 10.57 -11.95
CA ASN A 41 -12.85 10.57 -11.26
C ASN A 41 -12.97 9.46 -10.20
N GLY A 42 -11.85 9.00 -9.66
CA GLY A 42 -11.78 7.91 -8.71
C GLY A 42 -10.67 8.07 -7.68
N VAL A 43 -10.50 7.02 -6.87
CA VAL A 43 -9.42 6.91 -5.88
C VAL A 43 -8.77 5.54 -6.00
N VAL A 44 -7.45 5.52 -5.82
CA VAL A 44 -6.65 4.30 -5.65
C VAL A 44 -6.24 4.22 -4.19
N VAL A 45 -6.48 3.06 -3.58
CA VAL A 45 -6.10 2.78 -2.20
C VAL A 45 -5.01 1.71 -2.20
N LYS A 46 -3.87 1.99 -1.57
CA LYS A 46 -2.74 1.05 -1.44
C LYS A 46 -2.20 1.05 -0.02
N LYS A 47 -1.52 -0.03 0.38
CA LYS A 47 -0.81 -0.07 1.67
C LYS A 47 0.23 1.04 1.69
N TYR A 48 0.27 1.77 2.80
CA TYR A 48 1.26 2.81 3.00
C TYR A 48 2.51 2.18 3.63
N ILE A 49 3.61 2.22 2.90
CA ILE A 49 4.91 1.72 3.35
C ILE A 49 5.80 2.93 3.60
N LYS A 50 6.03 3.24 4.88
CA LYS A 50 7.08 4.19 5.27
C LYS A 50 8.38 3.44 5.37
N GLY A 51 9.25 3.66 4.40
CA GLY A 51 10.65 3.29 4.52
C GLY A 51 11.02 1.93 3.94
N CYS A 52 12.28 1.55 4.17
CA CYS A 52 12.92 0.36 3.65
C CYS A 52 12.15 -0.91 4.05
N ILE A 53 11.82 -1.75 3.08
CA ILE A 53 11.14 -3.03 3.29
C ILE A 53 11.90 -3.99 4.21
N PHE A 54 13.23 -3.85 4.30
CA PHE A 54 14.06 -4.73 5.14
C PHE A 54 14.20 -4.25 6.58
N CYS A 55 14.28 -2.93 6.82
CA CYS A 55 14.62 -2.39 8.14
C CYS A 55 13.69 -1.30 8.66
N GLY A 56 12.72 -0.86 7.86
CA GLY A 56 11.76 0.20 8.21
C GLY A 56 12.32 1.62 8.21
N SER A 57 13.61 1.81 7.89
CA SER A 57 14.23 3.15 7.83
C SER A 57 13.57 4.00 6.75
N ASP A 58 13.18 5.22 7.07
CA ASP A 58 12.68 6.24 6.12
C ASP A 58 13.79 7.16 5.57
N LYS A 59 15.03 7.00 6.07
CA LYS A 59 16.21 7.74 5.59
C LYS A 59 16.79 7.10 4.33
N ASP A 60 17.12 7.96 3.36
CA ASP A 60 17.82 7.62 2.12
C ASP A 60 17.17 6.42 1.41
N VAL A 61 15.84 6.42 1.38
CA VAL A 61 15.04 5.38 0.74
C VAL A 61 14.78 5.68 -0.72
N VAL A 62 14.93 4.63 -1.54
CA VAL A 62 14.67 4.66 -2.97
C VAL A 62 13.74 3.52 -3.34
N GLU A 63 12.90 3.76 -4.35
CA GLU A 63 12.08 2.71 -4.93
C GLU A 63 12.91 1.88 -5.91
N PHE A 64 12.94 0.58 -5.70
CA PHE A 64 13.63 -0.40 -6.54
C PHE A 64 12.71 -1.60 -6.79
N ASN A 65 12.32 -1.80 -8.05
CA ASN A 65 11.40 -2.87 -8.48
C ASN A 65 10.08 -2.92 -7.65
N GLY A 66 9.53 -1.75 -7.29
CA GLY A 66 8.29 -1.65 -6.50
C GLY A 66 8.46 -1.91 -5.00
N ALA A 67 9.70 -2.10 -4.52
CA ALA A 67 10.04 -2.15 -3.11
C ALA A 67 10.80 -0.87 -2.71
N VAL A 68 10.45 -0.29 -1.58
CA VAL A 68 11.21 0.82 -1.00
C VAL A 68 12.40 0.23 -0.25
N VAL A 69 13.62 0.65 -0.54
CA VAL A 69 14.84 0.13 0.10
C VAL A 69 15.74 1.30 0.48
N CYS A 70 16.27 1.35 1.70
CA CYS A 70 17.25 2.35 2.10
C CYS A 70 18.64 2.02 1.56
N ASP A 71 19.47 3.05 1.39
CA ASP A 71 20.87 2.92 0.97
C ASP A 71 21.66 1.89 1.81
N GLY A 72 21.45 1.88 3.13
CA GLY A 72 22.10 0.90 4.02
C GLY A 72 21.75 -0.55 3.67
N CYS A 73 20.49 -0.85 3.36
CA CYS A 73 20.07 -2.18 2.94
C CYS A 73 20.49 -2.50 1.49
N ARG A 74 20.53 -1.51 0.59
CA ARG A 74 21.08 -1.72 -0.77
C ARG A 74 22.54 -2.14 -0.74
N LYS A 75 23.36 -1.44 0.05
CA LYS A 75 24.77 -1.76 0.26
C LYS A 75 24.95 -3.15 0.89
N ALA A 76 24.13 -3.49 1.88
CA ALA A 76 24.16 -4.83 2.50
C ALA A 76 23.79 -5.96 1.52
N LEU A 77 23.03 -5.66 0.46
CA LEU A 77 22.66 -6.61 -0.59
C LEU A 77 23.70 -6.69 -1.73
N GLY A 78 24.77 -5.89 -1.70
CA GLY A 78 25.82 -5.89 -2.74
C GLY A 78 25.42 -5.18 -4.04
N HIS A 79 24.40 -4.32 -4.01
CA HIS A 79 24.03 -3.45 -5.13
C HIS A 79 24.47 -2.01 -4.82
N ASP A 80 25.60 -1.60 -5.39
CA ASP A 80 26.00 -0.18 -5.47
C ASP A 80 25.07 0.58 -6.44
#